data_AF-A0A1G1BXC1-F1
#
_entry.id   AF-A0A1G1BXC1-F1
#
_cell.length_a   1.000
_cell.length_b   1.000
_cell.length_c   1.000
_cell.angle_alpha   90.00
_cell.angle_beta   90.00
_cell.angle_gamma   90.00
#
_symmetry.space_group_name_H-M   'P 1'
#
loop_
_entity.id
_entity.type
_entity.pdbx_description
1 polymer ?
#
loop_
_entity_poly.entity_id
_entity_poly.type
_entity_poly.pdbx_seq_one_letter_code
_entity_poly.pdbx_strand_id
1 'polypeptide(L)'
;MGRRARPHGVAEQACVHVTHPAQWVCGGFHELAGRRQRYRILDVPCLLDCLDMTTEAEFRDWYLRTIEAVIESGPPVREPDWGRAVAVGDEAWVRRLAGRVTTGRCQVTALTAATPFDARPAAGSYALSAPKAVSDGLVTALLSKP
;
A
#
# COMPACT_ATOMS: atom_id res chain seq x y z
N MET A 1 14.03 -19.56 44.43
CA MET A 1 14.14 -18.26 43.71
C MET A 1 14.82 -18.49 42.36
N GLY A 2 14.05 -18.77 41.31
CA GLY A 2 14.60 -19.03 39.97
C GLY A 2 14.31 -17.85 39.03
N ARG A 3 15.34 -17.12 38.61
CA ARG A 3 15.21 -16.11 37.54
C ARG A 3 15.20 -16.85 36.20
N ARG A 4 14.03 -16.95 35.55
CA ARG A 4 13.96 -17.35 34.14
C ARG A 4 14.36 -16.14 33.29
N ALA A 5 15.53 -16.23 32.68
CA ALA A 5 15.91 -15.36 31.58
C ALA A 5 14.89 -15.54 30.44
N ARG A 6 14.27 -14.45 29.99
CA ARG A 6 13.55 -14.44 28.71
C ARG A 6 14.61 -14.29 27.62
N PRO A 7 14.71 -15.19 26.64
CA PRO A 7 15.50 -14.90 25.47
C PRO A 7 14.80 -13.78 24.71
N HIS A 8 15.46 -12.63 24.62
CA HIS A 8 15.17 -11.61 23.61
C HIS A 8 15.54 -12.20 22.25
N GLY A 9 14.67 -13.06 21.72
CA GLY A 9 14.65 -13.35 20.30
C GLY A 9 14.07 -12.14 19.60
N VAL A 10 14.93 -11.21 19.19
CA VAL A 10 14.59 -10.31 18.09
C VAL A 10 14.40 -11.25 16.91
N ALA A 11 13.14 -11.52 16.56
CA ALA A 11 12.81 -12.29 15.38
C ALA A 11 13.30 -11.46 14.19
N GLU A 12 14.53 -11.76 13.79
CA GLU A 12 15.04 -11.51 12.46
C GLU A 12 13.97 -12.05 11.51
N GLN A 13 13.18 -11.13 10.97
CA GLN A 13 12.13 -11.43 10.00
C GLN A 13 12.83 -11.87 8.72
N ALA A 14 13.25 -13.13 8.72
CA ALA A 14 13.33 -13.92 7.51
C ALA A 14 12.03 -13.64 6.76
N CYS A 15 12.14 -13.20 5.52
CA CYS A 15 11.02 -13.05 4.61
C CYS A 15 10.36 -14.43 4.44
N VAL A 16 9.48 -14.76 5.40
CA VAL A 16 8.62 -15.92 5.33
C VAL A 16 7.91 -15.78 4.00
N HIS A 17 8.01 -16.79 3.15
CA HIS A 17 7.33 -16.79 1.88
C HIS A 17 5.82 -16.75 2.19
N VAL A 18 5.26 -15.55 2.23
CA VAL A 18 3.85 -15.37 2.59
C VAL A 18 3.03 -15.73 1.37
N THR A 19 2.32 -16.85 1.46
CA THR A 19 1.44 -17.34 0.40
C THR A 19 0.04 -16.75 0.48
N HIS A 20 -0.37 -16.29 1.66
CA HIS A 20 -1.71 -15.78 1.90
C HIS A 20 -1.70 -14.57 2.85
N PRO A 21 -2.44 -13.48 2.55
CA PRO A 21 -2.48 -12.26 3.38
C PRO A 21 -2.86 -12.49 4.85
N ALA A 22 -3.61 -13.55 5.16
CA ALA A 22 -3.91 -13.98 6.54
C ALA A 22 -2.68 -14.35 7.38
N GLN A 23 -1.50 -14.52 6.77
CA GLN A 23 -0.24 -14.73 7.50
C GLN A 23 0.42 -13.40 7.91
N TRP A 24 -0.07 -12.26 7.41
CA TRP A 24 0.42 -10.93 7.78
C TRP A 24 -0.08 -10.54 9.16
N VAL A 25 0.73 -10.83 10.18
CA VAL A 25 0.45 -10.47 11.58
C VAL A 25 0.14 -8.97 11.74
N CYS A 26 0.86 -8.12 11.00
CA CYS A 26 0.72 -6.66 11.03
C CYS A 26 -0.07 -6.10 9.83
N GLY A 27 -0.86 -6.93 9.14
CA GLY A 27 -1.62 -6.51 7.96
C GLY A 27 -3.08 -6.16 8.25
N GLY A 28 -3.71 -5.42 7.33
CA GLY A 28 -5.13 -5.06 7.40
C GLY A 28 -6.10 -6.22 7.14
N PHE A 29 -5.61 -7.37 6.65
CA PHE A 29 -6.43 -8.53 6.31
C PHE A 29 -7.34 -8.96 7.47
N HIS A 30 -6.81 -9.02 8.70
CA HIS A 30 -7.58 -9.47 9.85
C HIS A 30 -8.69 -8.49 10.26
N GLU A 31 -8.51 -7.20 9.99
CA GLU A 31 -9.53 -6.18 10.23
C GLU A 31 -10.64 -6.27 9.18
N LEU A 32 -10.27 -6.37 7.89
CA LEU A 32 -11.19 -6.50 6.77
C LEU A 32 -11.96 -7.83 6.77
N ALA A 33 -11.31 -8.94 7.13
CA ALA A 33 -11.94 -10.25 7.25
C ALA A 33 -12.82 -10.40 8.51
N GLY A 34 -12.94 -9.35 9.34
CA GLY A 34 -13.76 -9.36 10.57
C GLY A 34 -13.19 -10.21 11.71
N ARG A 35 -11.95 -10.72 11.60
CA ARG A 35 -11.29 -11.54 12.65
C ARG A 35 -10.76 -10.69 13.80
N ARG A 36 -10.47 -9.41 13.55
CA ARG A 36 -10.05 -8.41 14.54
C ARG A 36 -11.13 -7.35 14.73
N GLN A 37 -11.74 -7.36 15.91
CA GLN A 37 -12.76 -6.36 16.30
C GLN A 37 -12.24 -5.35 17.33
N ARG A 38 -11.25 -5.73 18.14
CA ARG A 38 -10.63 -4.84 19.14
C ARG A 38 -9.45 -4.10 18.55
N TYR A 39 -9.32 -2.81 18.89
CA TYR A 39 -8.27 -1.91 18.38
C TYR A 39 -8.23 -1.89 16.85
N ARG A 40 -9.41 -1.82 16.23
CA ARG A 40 -9.58 -1.66 14.80
C ARG A 40 -9.29 -0.20 14.43
N ILE A 41 -8.52 0.00 13.37
CA ILE A 41 -8.22 1.33 12.83
C ILE A 41 -9.23 1.69 11.74
N LEU A 42 -9.78 0.67 11.06
CA LEU A 42 -10.77 0.83 10.00
C LEU A 42 -12.14 1.29 10.52
N ASP A 43 -12.65 2.35 9.89
CA ASP A 43 -14.05 2.76 9.95
C ASP A 43 -14.86 1.90 8.97
N VAL A 44 -15.50 0.86 9.49
CA VAL A 44 -16.26 -0.10 8.67
C VAL A 44 -17.52 0.51 8.06
N PRO A 45 -18.32 1.33 8.77
CA PRO A 45 -19.43 2.06 8.14
C PRO A 45 -18.97 2.88 6.92
N CYS A 46 -17.93 3.70 7.07
CA CYS A 46 -17.39 4.49 5.96
C CYS A 46 -16.89 3.61 4.80
N LEU A 47 -16.24 2.48 5.11
CA LEU A 47 -15.81 1.51 4.10
C LEU A 47 -17.00 0.92 3.32
N LEU A 48 -18.06 0.53 4.02
CA LEU A 48 -19.27 -0.02 3.40
C LEU A 48 -19.95 1.02 2.49
N ASP A 49 -20.05 2.26 2.94
CA ASP A 49 -20.58 3.38 2.15
C ASP A 49 -19.73 3.62 0.87
N CYS A 50 -18.40 3.57 0.98
CA CYS A 50 -17.50 3.73 -0.17
C CYS A 50 -17.63 2.61 -1.21
N LEU A 51 -18.05 1.41 -0.79
CA LEU A 51 -18.19 0.23 -1.64
C LEU A 51 -19.64 -0.02 -2.07
N ASP A 52 -20.57 0.84 -1.68
CA ASP A 52 -22.02 0.67 -1.89
C ASP A 52 -22.52 -0.70 -1.41
N MET A 53 -22.02 -1.14 -0.25
CA MET A 53 -22.37 -2.42 0.36
C MET A 53 -23.21 -2.22 1.61
N THR A 54 -24.19 -3.10 1.83
CA THR A 54 -25.20 -2.85 2.87
C THR A 54 -24.78 -3.44 4.22
N THR A 55 -23.97 -4.50 4.22
CA THR A 55 -23.62 -5.22 5.46
C THR A 55 -22.15 -5.63 5.51
N GLU A 56 -21.58 -5.67 6.73
CA GLU A 56 -20.22 -6.18 6.97
C GLU A 56 -20.08 -7.66 6.56
N ALA A 57 -21.15 -8.45 6.68
CA ALA A 57 -21.17 -9.85 6.28
C ALA A 57 -21.01 -10.02 4.76
N GLU A 58 -21.78 -9.25 3.98
CA GLU A 58 -21.69 -9.20 2.51
C GLU A 58 -20.29 -8.78 2.06
N PHE A 59 -19.76 -7.70 2.64
CA PHE A 59 -18.40 -7.23 2.37
C PHE A 59 -17.36 -8.32 2.66
N ARG A 60 -17.45 -8.98 3.82
CA ARG A 60 -16.50 -10.01 4.22
C ARG A 60 -16.51 -11.20 3.25
N ASP A 61 -17.69 -11.66 2.87
CA ASP A 61 -17.81 -12.81 1.97
C ASP A 61 -17.29 -12.47 0.56
N TRP A 62 -17.61 -11.26 0.07
CA TRP A 62 -17.01 -10.74 -1.17
C TRP A 62 -15.48 -10.62 -1.08
N TYR A 63 -14.96 -10.06 0.02
CA TYR A 63 -13.54 -9.83 0.22
C TYR A 63 -12.76 -11.15 0.24
N LEU A 64 -13.21 -12.12 1.04
CA LEU A 64 -12.55 -13.43 1.14
C LEU A 64 -12.56 -14.17 -0.21
N ARG A 65 -13.69 -14.17 -0.92
CA ARG A 65 -13.77 -14.78 -2.25
C ARG A 65 -12.84 -14.10 -3.26
N THR A 66 -12.76 -12.78 -3.22
CA THR A 66 -11.88 -12.00 -4.11
C THR A 66 -10.41 -12.31 -3.83
N ILE A 67 -10.01 -12.39 -2.56
CA ILE A 67 -8.63 -12.74 -2.19
C ILE A 67 -8.26 -14.13 -2.69
N GLU A 68 -9.10 -15.13 -2.47
CA GLU A 68 -8.83 -16.49 -2.95
C GLU A 68 -8.75 -16.54 -4.47
N ALA A 69 -9.68 -15.88 -5.18
CA ALA A 69 -9.65 -15.82 -6.65
C ALA A 69 -8.37 -15.14 -7.18
N VAL A 70 -7.89 -14.09 -6.52
CA VAL A 70 -6.63 -13.41 -6.90
C VAL A 70 -5.43 -14.33 -6.66
N ILE A 71 -5.39 -15.07 -5.54
CA ILE A 71 -4.32 -16.02 -5.25
C ILE A 71 -4.30 -17.16 -6.27
N GLU A 72 -5.48 -17.70 -6.62
CA GLU A 72 -5.64 -18.75 -7.63
C GLU A 72 -5.26 -18.27 -9.03
N SER A 73 -5.43 -16.98 -9.34
CA SER A 73 -5.03 -16.40 -10.63
C SER A 73 -3.51 -16.35 -10.85
N GLY A 74 -2.72 -16.70 -9.83
CA GLY A 74 -1.28 -16.73 -9.87
C GLY A 74 -0.64 -15.52 -9.17
N PRO A 75 0.70 -15.50 -9.06
CA PRO A 75 1.39 -14.42 -8.36
C PRO A 75 1.14 -13.09 -9.09
N PRO A 76 0.66 -12.05 -8.37
CA PRO A 76 0.47 -10.75 -8.98
C PRO A 76 1.81 -10.24 -9.51
N VAL A 77 1.83 -9.84 -10.78
CA VAL A 77 3.01 -9.22 -11.38
C VAL A 77 3.14 -7.83 -10.77
N ARG A 78 4.31 -7.55 -10.18
CA ARG A 78 4.59 -6.23 -9.63
C ARG A 78 4.57 -5.21 -10.76
N GLU A 79 3.58 -4.32 -10.72
CA GLU A 79 3.52 -3.18 -11.62
C GLU A 79 4.74 -2.28 -11.42
N PRO A 80 5.53 -2.00 -12.47
CA PRO A 80 6.78 -1.27 -12.35
C PRO A 80 6.56 0.17 -11.88
N ASP A 81 5.41 0.75 -12.22
CA ASP A 81 5.05 2.12 -11.88
C ASP A 81 4.93 2.30 -10.36
N TRP A 82 4.20 1.41 -9.67
CA TRP A 82 4.11 1.42 -8.20
C TRP A 82 5.41 1.01 -7.52
N GLY A 83 6.21 0.16 -8.16
CA GLY A 83 7.47 -0.33 -7.60
C GLY A 83 8.60 0.70 -7.59
N ARG A 84 8.57 1.68 -8.50
CA ARG A 84 9.67 2.64 -8.73
C ARG A 84 9.26 4.09 -8.54
N ALA A 85 7.97 4.40 -8.46
CA ALA A 85 7.50 5.74 -8.20
C ALA A 85 7.95 6.22 -6.81
N VAL A 86 8.58 7.38 -6.79
CA VAL A 86 8.87 8.16 -5.58
C VAL A 86 7.62 8.90 -5.12
N ALA A 87 6.76 9.30 -6.06
CA ALA A 87 5.55 10.04 -5.80
C ALA A 87 4.52 9.82 -6.91
N VAL A 88 3.23 9.78 -6.56
CA VAL A 88 2.11 9.68 -7.51
C VAL A 88 1.10 10.78 -7.19
N GLY A 89 0.62 11.50 -8.21
CA GLY A 89 -0.32 12.60 -8.00
C GLY A 89 -0.75 13.29 -9.30
N ASP A 90 -1.31 14.49 -9.17
CA ASP A 90 -1.62 15.31 -10.33
C ASP A 90 -0.35 15.80 -11.05
N GLU A 91 -0.46 16.04 -12.36
CA GLU A 91 0.69 16.41 -13.19
C GLU A 91 1.42 17.65 -12.65
N ALA A 92 0.66 18.68 -12.27
CA ALA A 92 1.23 19.93 -11.81
C ALA A 92 2.02 19.73 -10.51
N TRP A 93 1.50 18.94 -9.58
CA TRP A 93 2.17 18.58 -8.33
C TRP A 93 3.42 17.74 -8.59
N VAL A 94 3.33 16.72 -9.44
CA VAL A 94 4.47 15.86 -9.79
C VAL A 94 5.58 16.67 -10.47
N ARG A 95 5.24 17.57 -11.41
CA ARG A 95 6.23 18.45 -12.07
C ARG A 95 6.85 19.45 -11.09
N ARG A 96 6.06 20.02 -10.16
CA ARG A 96 6.62 20.86 -9.08
C ARG A 96 7.60 20.09 -8.22
N LEU A 97 7.29 18.83 -7.91
CA LEU A 97 8.19 17.98 -7.12
C LEU A 97 9.45 17.65 -7.92
N ALA A 98 9.34 17.28 -9.19
CA ALA A 98 10.48 17.02 -10.08
C ALA A 98 11.43 18.23 -10.18
N GLY A 99 10.88 19.46 -10.24
CA GLY A 99 11.69 20.68 -10.28
C GLY A 99 12.51 20.96 -9.01
N ARG A 100 12.19 20.32 -7.88
CA ARG A 100 12.97 20.42 -6.63
C ARG A 100 14.14 19.43 -6.57
N VAL A 101 14.26 18.57 -7.58
CA VAL A 101 15.24 17.49 -7.62
C VAL A 101 16.34 17.86 -8.59
N THR A 102 17.53 18.15 -8.07
CA THR A 102 18.74 18.47 -8.86
C THR A 102 19.41 17.21 -9.42
N THR A 103 18.67 16.36 -10.13
CA THR A 103 19.27 15.23 -10.83
C THR A 103 18.50 14.97 -12.11
N GLY A 104 19.15 15.17 -13.27
CA GLY A 104 18.58 15.02 -14.62
C GLY A 104 18.17 13.60 -15.02
N ARG A 105 17.69 12.79 -14.07
CA ARG A 105 17.27 11.39 -14.25
C ARG A 105 15.87 11.12 -13.67
N CYS A 106 15.11 12.15 -13.34
CA CYS A 106 13.71 11.99 -12.98
C CYS A 106 12.85 11.83 -14.23
N GLN A 107 11.98 10.84 -14.23
CA GLN A 107 11.01 10.62 -15.29
C GLN A 107 9.61 10.82 -14.73
N VAL A 108 8.83 11.69 -15.37
CA VAL A 108 7.40 11.86 -15.08
C VAL A 108 6.65 11.04 -16.11
N THR A 109 5.96 10.01 -15.64
CA THR A 109 5.18 9.09 -16.48
C THR A 109 3.70 9.27 -16.17
N ALA A 110 2.88 9.46 -17.21
CA ALA A 110 1.43 9.38 -17.04
C ALA A 110 1.05 7.92 -16.76
N LEU A 111 0.36 7.68 -15.66
CA LEU A 111 -0.23 6.39 -15.36
C LEU A 111 -1.47 6.25 -16.25
N THR A 112 -1.35 5.47 -17.31
CA THR A 112 -2.47 5.10 -18.17
C THR A 112 -3.41 4.21 -17.36
N ALA A 113 -4.39 4.84 -16.73
CA ALA A 113 -5.29 4.21 -15.78
C ALA A 113 -6.25 3.22 -16.45
N ALA A 114 -6.39 2.06 -15.83
CA ALA A 114 -7.69 1.44 -15.58
C ALA A 114 -7.57 0.60 -14.32
N THR A 115 -7.30 1.24 -13.17
CA THR A 115 -7.72 0.59 -11.93
C THR A 115 -9.17 1.01 -11.69
N PRO A 116 -10.12 0.08 -11.50
CA PRO A 116 -11.52 0.42 -11.21
C PRO A 116 -11.72 1.19 -9.89
N PHE A 117 -10.63 1.48 -9.18
CA PHE A 117 -10.59 2.18 -7.89
C PHE A 117 -10.09 3.63 -8.00
N ASP A 118 -9.89 4.16 -9.22
CA ASP A 118 -9.53 5.56 -9.41
C ASP A 118 -10.72 6.47 -9.07
N ALA A 119 -10.86 6.82 -7.79
CA ALA A 119 -11.91 7.68 -7.25
C ALA A 119 -11.78 9.17 -7.66
N ARG A 120 -10.83 9.52 -8.57
CA ARG A 120 -10.65 10.89 -9.04
C ARG A 120 -11.20 11.10 -10.46
N PRO A 121 -11.91 12.21 -10.71
CA PRO A 121 -12.43 12.51 -12.03
C PRO A 121 -11.30 12.95 -12.97
N ALA A 122 -11.14 12.21 -14.08
CA ALA A 122 -10.56 12.58 -15.38
C ALA A 122 -9.12 13.17 -15.49
N ALA A 123 -8.52 13.69 -14.43
CA ALA A 123 -7.12 14.09 -14.41
C ALA A 123 -6.29 12.82 -14.13
N GLY A 124 -5.78 12.19 -15.18
CA GLY A 124 -4.94 11.00 -15.06
C GLY A 124 -3.85 11.16 -13.99
N SER A 125 -3.54 10.07 -13.30
CA SER A 125 -2.49 10.06 -12.29
C SER A 125 -1.12 10.10 -12.97
N TYR A 126 -0.15 10.78 -12.38
CA TYR A 126 1.23 10.85 -12.86
C TYR A 126 2.16 10.29 -11.79
N ALA A 127 3.18 9.56 -12.21
CA ALA A 127 4.23 9.04 -11.33
C ALA A 127 5.56 9.74 -11.59
N LEU A 128 6.24 10.14 -10.51
CA LEU A 128 7.64 10.56 -10.53
C LEU A 128 8.52 9.36 -10.24
N SER A 129 9.29 8.90 -11.22
CA SER A 129 10.33 7.90 -11.03
C SER A 129 11.71 8.56 -10.92
N ALA A 130 12.52 8.13 -9.96
CA ALA A 130 13.90 8.60 -9.80
C ALA A 130 14.83 7.45 -9.38
N PRO A 131 16.15 7.55 -9.62
CA PRO A 131 17.11 6.59 -9.09
C PRO A 131 17.08 6.56 -7.56
N LYS A 132 17.38 5.40 -6.96
CA LYS A 132 17.30 5.18 -5.51
C LYS A 132 18.04 6.22 -4.65
N ALA A 133 19.23 6.65 -5.08
CA ALA A 133 19.99 7.68 -4.36
C ALA A 133 19.24 9.03 -4.27
N VAL A 134 18.46 9.34 -5.31
CA VAL A 134 17.66 10.57 -5.40
C VAL A 134 16.36 10.43 -4.61
N SER A 135 15.71 9.25 -4.67
CA SER A 135 14.49 8.98 -3.90
C SER A 135 14.72 9.05 -2.40
N ASP A 136 15.81 8.48 -1.91
CA ASP A 136 16.11 8.43 -0.47
C ASP A 136 16.39 9.84 0.07
N GLY A 137 17.06 10.71 -0.70
CA GLY A 137 17.25 12.12 -0.37
C GLY A 137 15.96 12.94 -0.40
N LEU A 138 15.08 12.70 -1.37
CA LEU A 138 13.76 13.31 -1.47
C LEU A 138 12.86 12.96 -0.28
N VAL A 139 12.77 11.67 0.05
CA VAL A 139 11.95 11.19 1.18
C VAL A 139 12.46 11.82 2.48
N THR A 140 13.78 11.87 2.67
CA THR A 140 14.38 12.54 3.82
C THR A 140 14.06 14.02 3.87
N ALA A 141 14.14 14.75 2.74
CA ALA A 141 13.83 16.17 2.65
C ALA A 141 12.33 16.48 2.81
N LEU A 142 11.44 15.59 2.38
CA LEU A 142 9.99 15.73 2.50
C LEU A 142 9.49 15.40 3.92
N LEU A 143 10.14 14.45 4.60
CA LEU A 143 9.79 14.05 5.97
C LEU A 143 10.50 14.88 7.04
N SER A 144 11.58 15.57 6.68
CA SER A 144 12.14 16.63 7.50
C SER A 144 11.19 17.82 7.44
N LYS A 145 10.27 17.91 8.40
CA LYS A 145 9.50 19.12 8.63
C LYS A 145 10.45 20.32 8.82
N PRO A 146 10.05 21.54 8.44
CA PRO A 146 10.75 22.75 8.89
C PRO A 146 10.78 22.87 10.42
#